data_AF-A0A2U2HA57-F1
#
_entry.id   AF-A0A2U2HA57-F1
#
_cell.length_a   1.000
_cell.length_b   1.000
_cell.length_c   1.000
_cell.angle_alpha   90.00
_cell.angle_beta   90.00
_cell.angle_gamma   90.00
#
_symmetry.space_group_name_H-M   'P 1'
#
loop_
_entity.id
_entity.type
_entity.pdbx_description
1 polymer ?
#
loop_
_entity_poly.entity_id
_entity_poly.type
_entity_poly.pdbx_seq_one_letter_code
_entity_poly.pdbx_strand_id
1 'polypeptide(L)'
;MAAICFSCVEVTSIGAHGFWLQFNDEEIYLTFVEFPRFEHATVAQIFRVECASASRLYWPALDLDIGLESMRNPMVGRHCAPSHYD
;
A
#
# COMPACT_ATOMS: atom_id res chain seq x y z
N MET A 1 15.67 9.95 -22.03
CA MET A 1 16.57 9.81 -20.86
C MET A 1 15.84 9.00 -19.80
N ALA A 2 16.44 7.92 -19.30
CA ALA A 2 15.86 7.10 -18.24
C ALA A 2 15.86 7.91 -16.93
N ALA A 3 14.68 8.33 -16.48
CA ALA A 3 14.54 8.88 -15.14
C ALA A 3 14.84 7.75 -14.16
N ILE A 4 15.93 7.87 -13.42
CA ILE A 4 16.20 7.02 -12.28
C ILE A 4 15.10 7.38 -11.26
N CYS A 5 14.02 6.59 -11.22
CA CYS A 5 13.08 6.64 -10.10
C CYS A 5 13.79 5.96 -8.92
N PHE A 6 14.61 6.72 -8.20
CA PHE A 6 15.06 6.32 -6.88
C PHE A 6 13.79 6.12 -6.05
N SER A 7 13.50 4.87 -5.71
CA SER A 7 12.65 4.42 -4.61
C SER A 7 11.61 5.46 -4.16
N CYS A 8 10.57 5.66 -4.97
CA CYS A 8 9.45 6.53 -4.60
C CYS A 8 8.72 6.03 -3.33
N VAL A 9 9.00 4.80 -2.90
CA VAL A 9 8.41 4.16 -1.74
C VAL A 9 9.50 3.62 -0.80
N GLU A 10 9.38 3.89 0.50
CA GLU A 10 10.25 3.34 1.53
C GLU A 10 9.43 3.03 2.80
N VAL A 11 9.74 1.93 3.49
CA VAL A 11 9.10 1.61 4.77
C VAL A 11 9.88 2.31 5.89
N THR A 12 9.23 3.23 6.60
CA THR A 12 9.88 4.05 7.63
C THR A 12 9.85 3.41 9.01
N SER A 13 8.77 2.68 9.34
CA SER A 13 8.61 2.04 10.65
C SER A 13 7.63 0.87 10.61
N ILE A 14 7.87 -0.17 11.39
CA ILE A 14 6.98 -1.34 11.50
C ILE A 14 6.62 -1.61 12.96
N GLY A 15 5.34 -1.90 13.21
CA GLY A 15 4.80 -2.26 14.52
C GLY A 15 4.00 -3.56 14.47
N ALA A 16 3.42 -3.94 15.62
CA ALA A 16 2.67 -5.18 15.76
C ALA A 16 1.30 -5.18 15.05
N HIS A 17 0.76 -3.99 14.75
CA HIS A 17 -0.59 -3.82 14.16
C HIS A 17 -0.55 -3.29 12.71
N GLY A 18 0.62 -2.92 12.21
CA GLY A 18 0.76 -2.23 10.94
C GLY A 18 2.15 -1.63 10.76
N PHE A 19 2.34 -0.91 9.67
CA PHE A 19 3.60 -0.23 9.36
C PHE A 19 3.37 1.08 8.63
N TRP A 20 4.36 1.95 8.73
CA TRP A 20 4.44 3.22 8.04
C TRP A 20 5.29 3.06 6.79
N LEU A 21 4.80 3.61 5.69
CA LEU A 21 5.55 3.75 4.46
C LEU A 21 5.52 5.21 4.02
N GLN A 22 6.63 5.70 3.49
CA GLN A 22 6.70 6.97 2.81
C GLN A 22 6.54 6.73 1.32
N PHE A 23 5.56 7.39 0.71
CA PHE A 23 5.31 7.35 -0.73
C PHE A 23 5.37 8.76 -1.30
N ASN A 24 6.32 8.99 -2.22
CA ASN A 24 6.76 10.32 -2.64
C ASN A 24 7.19 11.18 -1.43
N ASP A 25 6.27 11.99 -0.91
CA ASP A 25 6.48 12.94 0.18
C ASP A 25 5.42 12.77 1.29
N GLU A 26 4.61 11.72 1.21
CA GLU A 26 3.52 11.44 2.16
C GLU A 26 3.81 10.17 2.94
N GLU A 27 3.69 10.23 4.27
CA GLU A 27 3.71 9.05 5.13
C GLU A 27 2.30 8.47 5.26
N ILE A 28 2.21 7.18 4.98
CA ILE A 28 0.97 6.42 4.92
C ILE A 28 1.09 5.25 5.90
N TYR A 29 0.08 5.12 6.75
CA TYR A 29 -0.01 4.01 7.71
C TYR A 29 -0.87 2.88 7.14
N LEU A 30 -0.28 1.70 6.98
CA LEU A 30 -0.99 0.48 6.60
C LEU A 30 -1.26 -0.37 7.83
N THR A 31 -2.54 -0.67 8.07
CA THR A 31 -2.94 -1.58 9.16
C THR A 31 -3.00 -3.03 8.67
N PHE A 32 -2.55 -3.95 9.50
CA PHE A 32 -2.72 -5.39 9.23
C PHE A 32 -4.19 -5.82 9.30
N VAL A 33 -5.04 -5.05 9.98
CA VAL A 33 -6.49 -5.30 10.05
C VAL A 33 -7.14 -5.12 8.67
N GLU A 34 -6.76 -4.08 7.93
CA GLU A 34 -7.30 -3.81 6.59
C GLU A 34 -6.61 -4.66 5.52
N PHE A 35 -5.35 -5.02 5.76
CA PHE A 35 -4.53 -5.82 4.87
C PHE A 35 -3.96 -7.05 5.60
N PRO A 36 -4.80 -8.08 5.90
CA PRO A 36 -4.38 -9.26 6.66
C PRO A 36 -3.28 -10.08 5.97
N ARG A 37 -3.06 -9.86 4.67
CA ARG A 37 -1.93 -10.44 3.91
C ARG A 37 -0.57 -10.11 4.53
N PHE A 38 -0.45 -8.99 5.25
CA PHE A 38 0.78 -8.61 5.94
C PHE A 38 0.92 -9.20 7.36
N GLU A 39 -0.16 -9.71 7.95
CA GLU A 39 -0.12 -10.30 9.31
C GLU A 39 0.86 -11.49 9.38
N HIS A 40 0.97 -12.25 8.29
CA HIS A 40 1.91 -13.38 8.17
C HIS A 40 3.17 -13.03 7.37
N ALA A 41 3.34 -11.76 6.96
CA ALA A 41 4.51 -11.34 6.20
C ALA A 41 5.70 -11.07 7.13
N THR A 42 6.89 -11.47 6.71
CA THR A 42 8.11 -11.11 7.42
C THR A 42 8.50 -9.66 7.14
N VAL A 43 9.24 -9.04 8.06
CA VAL A 43 9.78 -7.67 7.90
C VAL A 43 10.52 -7.54 6.57
N ALA A 44 11.36 -8.51 6.21
CA ALA A 44 12.10 -8.49 4.95
C ALA A 44 11.19 -8.47 3.70
N GLN A 45 10.02 -9.13 3.76
CA GLN A 45 9.05 -9.10 2.67
C GLN A 45 8.33 -7.75 2.61
N ILE A 46 7.98 -7.17 3.75
CA ILE A 46 7.31 -5.86 3.85
C ILE A 46 8.22 -4.75 3.31
N PHE A 47 9.52 -4.80 3.62
CA PHE A 47 10.50 -3.87 3.06
C PHE A 47 10.75 -4.06 1.56
N ARG A 48 10.39 -5.22 0.99
CA ARG A 48 10.57 -5.53 -0.43
C ARG A 48 9.36 -5.07 -1.25
N VAL A 49 9.11 -3.76 -1.21
CA VAL A 49 8.07 -3.08 -1.98
C VAL A 49 8.64 -2.51 -3.28
N GLU A 50 7.88 -2.62 -4.35
CA GLU A 50 8.19 -2.07 -5.67
C GLU A 50 7.10 -1.09 -6.09
N CYS A 51 7.52 0.03 -6.69
CA CYS A 51 6.60 1.02 -7.24
C CYS A 51 6.17 0.58 -8.64
N ALA A 52 5.02 -0.10 -8.75
CA ALA A 52 4.48 -0.57 -10.01
C ALA A 52 3.93 0.58 -10.87
N SER A 53 3.42 1.64 -10.25
CA SER A 53 2.91 2.86 -10.90
C SER A 53 2.90 4.04 -9.94
N ALA A 54 2.65 5.25 -10.46
CA ALA A 54 2.58 6.49 -9.67
C ALA A 54 1.56 6.48 -8.51
N SER A 55 0.64 5.51 -8.49
CA SER A 55 -0.36 5.31 -7.44
C SER A 55 -0.56 3.83 -7.07
N ARG A 56 0.35 2.93 -7.46
CA ARG A 56 0.23 1.49 -7.17
C ARG A 56 1.55 0.91 -6.70
N LEU A 57 1.50 0.25 -5.55
CA LEU A 57 2.59 -0.48 -4.94
C LEU A 57 2.41 -1.97 -5.16
N TYR A 58 3.51 -2.68 -5.34
CA TYR A 58 3.52 -4.11 -5.52
C TYR A 58 4.57 -4.74 -4.59
N TRP A 59 4.15 -5.72 -3.81
CA TRP A 59 5.01 -6.56 -2.99
C TRP A 59 5.22 -7.89 -3.72
N PRO A 60 6.30 -8.05 -4.54
CA PRO A 60 6.58 -9.29 -5.26
C PRO A 60 6.72 -10.49 -4.32
N ALA A 61 7.22 -10.27 -3.11
CA ALA A 61 7.42 -11.33 -2.14
C ALA A 61 6.12 -11.88 -1.52
N LEU A 62 5.03 -11.10 -1.61
CA LEU A 62 3.71 -11.44 -1.09
C LEU A 62 2.68 -11.62 -2.22
N ASP A 63 3.11 -11.40 -3.46
CA ASP A 63 2.25 -11.27 -4.64
C ASP A 63 1.03 -10.38 -4.34
N LEU A 64 1.28 -9.20 -3.78
CA LEU A 64 0.24 -8.29 -3.30
C LEU A 64 0.40 -6.93 -3.96
N ASP A 65 -0.65 -6.47 -4.64
CA ASP A 65 -0.74 -5.10 -5.14
C ASP A 65 -1.65 -4.25 -4.23
N ILE A 66 -1.23 -3.01 -3.97
CA ILE A 66 -2.01 -2.05 -3.19
C ILE A 66 -2.05 -0.72 -3.93
N GLY A 67 -3.25 -0.22 -4.20
CA GLY A 67 -3.47 1.11 -4.74
C GLY A 67 -3.41 2.19 -3.66
N LEU A 68 -2.85 3.34 -3.99
CA LEU A 68 -2.79 4.54 -3.14
C LEU A 68 -4.18 4.96 -2.64
N GLU A 69 -5.22 4.76 -3.45
CA GLU A 69 -6.61 4.99 -3.06
C GLU A 69 -7.05 4.15 -1.86
N SER A 70 -6.64 2.87 -1.79
CA SER A 70 -6.96 1.98 -0.66
C SER A 70 -6.21 2.38 0.59
N MET A 71 -5.01 2.94 0.46
CA MET A 71 -4.24 3.39 1.61
C MET A 71 -4.75 4.75 2.15
N ARG A 72 -5.13 5.68 1.26
CA ARG A 72 -5.69 6.98 1.63
C ARG A 72 -7.12 6.88 2.16
N ASN A 73 -7.92 5.96 1.63
CA ASN A 73 -9.30 5.80 2.05
C ASN A 73 -9.70 4.31 2.08
N PRO A 74 -9.31 3.58 3.14
CA PRO A 74 -9.57 2.15 3.22
C PRO A 74 -11.07 1.81 3.39
N MET A 75 -11.92 2.78 3.74
CA MET A 75 -13.38 2.59 3.78
C MET A 75 -14.09 2.61 2.41
N VAL A 76 -13.42 2.96 1.30
CA VAL A 76 -14.12 3.10 -0.01
C VAL A 76 -14.64 1.77 -0.56
N GLY A 77 -14.13 0.64 -0.08
CA GLY A 77 -14.64 -0.69 -0.43
C GLY A 77 -16.02 -1.03 0.16
N ARG A 78 -16.64 -0.14 0.94
CA ARG A 78 -17.96 -0.34 1.55
C ARG A 78 -18.92 0.81 1.28
N HIS A 79 -19.07 1.20 0.01
CA HIS A 79 -20.38 1.67 -0.43
C HIS A 79 -20.72 1.11 -1.81
N CYS A 80 -21.61 0.13 -1.79
CA CYS A 80 -22.49 -0.15 -2.91
C CYS A 80 -23.05 1.19 -3.39
N ALA A 81 -22.71 1.64 -4.60
CA ALA A 81 -23.45 2.71 -5.22
C ALA A 81 -24.89 2.19 -5.41
N PRO A 82 -25.92 2.77 -4.78
CA PRO A 82 -27.27 2.48 -5.21
C PRO A 82 -27.35 2.98 -6.65
N SER A 83 -27.54 2.03 -7.57
CA SER A 83 -27.99 2.29 -8.92
C SER A 83 -29.30 3.07 -8.83
N HIS A 84 -29.23 4.39 -8.86
CA HIS A 84 -30.39 5.22 -9.13
C HIS A 84 -30.28 5.71 -10.56
N TYR A 85 -30.66 4.82 -11.48
CA TYR A 85 -31.06 5.21 -12.81
C TYR A 85 -32.52 5.65 -12.69
N ASP A 86 -32.78 6.94 -12.90
CA ASP A 86 -34.04 7.46 -13.42
C ASP A 86 -33.69 8.27 -14.68
#